data_AF-A0A662JG68-F1
#
_entry.id   AF-A0A662JG68-F1
#
_cell.length_a   1.000
_cell.length_b   1.000
_cell.length_c   1.000
_cell.angle_alpha   90.00
_cell.angle_beta   90.00
_cell.angle_gamma   90.00
#
_symmetry.space_group_name_H-M   'P 1'
#
loop_
_entity.id
_entity.type
_entity.pdbx_description
1 polymer ?
#
loop_
_entity_poly.entity_id
_entity_poly.type
_entity_poly.pdbx_seq_one_letter_code
_entity_poly.pdbx_strand_id
1 'polypeptide(L)'
;MKVAELKPGMNKVDLKVVVVEVSEPRIVRTRYGVAKVADALVKDDTGEVKMSLWNEQISLVSPGDRISIENGYTTQFRGNIQVNVGKYGRIVKT
;
A
#
# COMPACT_ATOMS: atom_id res chain seq x y z
N MET A 1 -10.96 -4.07 -9.44
CA MET A 1 -9.97 -5.14 -9.28
C MET A 1 -10.08 -5.68 -7.87
N LYS A 2 -9.71 -6.95 -7.68
CA LYS A 2 -9.67 -7.60 -6.37
C LYS A 2 -8.23 -7.94 -5.98
N VAL A 3 -7.96 -8.14 -4.69
CA VAL A 3 -6.62 -8.49 -4.19
C VAL A 3 -6.10 -9.78 -4.84
N ALA A 4 -6.95 -10.80 -5.03
CA ALA A 4 -6.56 -12.06 -5.67
C ALA A 4 -6.16 -11.92 -7.16
N GLU A 5 -6.53 -10.82 -7.81
CA GLU A 5 -6.19 -10.56 -9.22
C GLU A 5 -4.83 -9.88 -9.39
N LEU A 6 -4.19 -9.47 -8.29
CA LEU A 6 -2.92 -8.76 -8.33
C LEU A 6 -1.80 -9.67 -8.85
N LYS A 7 -1.04 -9.11 -9.80
CA LYS A 7 0.16 -9.71 -10.37
C LYS A 7 1.36 -8.81 -10.13
N PRO A 8 2.59 -9.33 -10.11
CA PRO A 8 3.78 -8.49 -10.03
C PRO A 8 3.87 -7.55 -11.24
N GLY A 9 4.29 -6.29 -11.02
CA GLY A 9 4.61 -5.34 -12.10
C GLY A 9 3.42 -4.62 -12.75
N MET A 10 2.25 -4.61 -12.11
CA MET A 10 1.08 -3.86 -12.60
C MET A 10 1.23 -2.37 -12.30
N ASN A 11 0.93 -1.50 -13.26
CA ASN A 11 1.14 -0.05 -13.14
C ASN A 11 -0.14 0.77 -12.93
N LYS A 12 -1.31 0.13 -12.98
CA LYS A 12 -2.61 0.79 -12.76
C LYS A 12 -3.50 -0.14 -11.93
N VAL A 13 -3.43 0.04 -10.62
CA VAL A 13 -4.13 -0.76 -9.62
C VAL A 13 -5.12 0.13 -8.89
N ASP A 14 -6.40 -0.13 -9.10
CA ASP A 14 -7.52 0.50 -8.40
C ASP A 14 -8.19 -0.55 -7.49
N LEU A 15 -8.09 -0.37 -6.17
CA LEU A 15 -8.52 -1.34 -5.15
C LEU A 15 -9.34 -0.68 -4.05
N LYS A 16 -10.33 -1.40 -3.52
CA LYS A 16 -11.04 -1.03 -2.30
C LYS A 16 -10.78 -2.08 -1.24
N VAL A 17 -10.20 -1.67 -0.12
CA VAL A 17 -9.69 -2.57 0.91
C VAL A 17 -9.93 -2.01 2.32
N VAL A 18 -9.86 -2.89 3.31
CA VAL A 18 -9.85 -2.53 4.73
C VAL A 18 -8.42 -2.67 5.25
N VAL A 19 -7.96 -1.68 6.01
CA VAL A 19 -6.66 -1.72 6.70
C VAL A 19 -6.78 -2.64 7.89
N VAL A 20 -5.95 -3.68 7.95
CA VAL A 20 -5.92 -4.68 9.02
C VAL A 20 -4.93 -4.27 10.10
N GLU A 21 -3.71 -3.94 9.69
CA GLU A 21 -2.61 -3.53 10.57
C GLU A 21 -1.73 -2.50 9.87
N VAL A 22 -1.06 -1.68 10.69
CA VAL A 22 0.00 -0.76 10.25
C VAL A 22 1.18 -0.99 11.19
N SER A 23 2.32 -1.38 10.63
CA SER A 23 3.56 -1.60 11.39
C SER A 23 4.18 -0.29 11.87
N GLU A 24 5.09 -0.38 12.84
CA GLU A 24 5.83 0.78 13.30
C GLU A 24 6.66 1.43 12.16
N PRO A 25 6.59 2.76 12.00
CA PRO A 25 7.38 3.46 10.99
C PRO A 25 8.88 3.29 11.22
N ARG A 26 9.60 2.89 10.18
CA ARG A 26 11.07 2.81 10.19
C ARG A 26 11.67 3.87 9.28
N ILE A 27 12.86 4.36 9.66
CA ILE A 27 13.63 5.29 8.84
C ILE A 27 14.49 4.50 7.85
N VAL A 28 14.44 4.89 6.57
CA VAL A 28 15.24 4.30 5.49
C VAL A 28 16.01 5.38 4.75
N ARG A 29 17.23 5.04 4.28
CA ARG A 29 17.99 5.88 3.35
C ARG A 29 17.68 5.46 1.91
N THR A 30 17.12 6.38 1.15
CA THR A 30 16.83 6.20 -0.28
C THR A 30 17.81 7.02 -1.11
N ARG A 31 17.83 6.82 -2.44
CA ARG A 31 18.60 7.67 -3.37
C ARG A 31 18.18 9.14 -3.36
N TYR A 32 16.99 9.44 -2.82
CA TYR A 32 16.42 10.79 -2.74
C TYR A 32 16.56 11.40 -1.33
N GLY A 33 17.23 10.70 -0.40
CA GLY A 33 17.39 11.13 0.98
C GLY A 33 16.71 10.19 1.98
N VAL A 34 16.64 10.66 3.23
CA VAL A 34 16.03 9.94 4.34
C VAL A 34 14.50 9.98 4.21
N ALA A 35 13.84 8.84 4.35
CA ALA A 35 12.38 8.73 4.32
C ALA A 35 11.87 7.83 5.45
N LYS A 36 10.59 7.98 5.81
CA LYS A 36 9.89 7.04 6.69
C LYS A 36 9.06 6.09 5.85
N VAL A 37 9.07 4.82 6.22
CA VAL A 37 8.22 3.79 5.61
C VAL A 37 7.57 2.95 6.69
N ALA A 38 6.31 2.61 6.50
CA ALA A 38 5.60 1.60 7.27
C ALA A 38 4.95 0.60 6.31
N ASP A 39 4.89 -0.66 6.70
CA ASP A 39 4.13 -1.68 5.99
C ASP A 39 2.71 -1.74 6.60
N ALA A 40 1.70 -1.71 5.76
CA ALA A 40 0.30 -1.96 6.13
C ALA A 40 -0.19 -3.26 5.50
N LEU A 41 -0.95 -4.05 6.25
CA LEU A 41 -1.69 -5.18 5.70
C LEU A 41 -3.10 -4.68 5.36
N VAL A 42 -3.50 -4.87 4.10
CA VAL A 42 -4.83 -4.48 3.63
C VAL A 42 -5.53 -5.70 3.03
N LYS A 43 -6.85 -5.76 3.17
CA LYS A 43 -7.63 -6.90 2.71
C LYS A 43 -8.94 -6.53 2.03
N ASP A 44 -9.37 -7.39 1.13
CA ASP A 44 -10.75 -7.46 0.68
C ASP A 44 -11.32 -8.87 0.94
N ASP A 45 -12.45 -9.18 0.32
CA ASP A 45 -13.13 -10.48 0.37
C ASP A 45 -12.38 -11.61 -0.36
N THR A 46 -11.35 -11.28 -1.15
CA THR A 46 -10.60 -12.25 -1.97
C THR A 46 -9.20 -12.55 -1.42
N GLY A 47 -8.66 -11.70 -0.54
CA GLY A 47 -7.37 -11.95 0.08
C GLY A 47 -6.77 -10.74 0.78
N GLU A 48 -5.52 -10.89 1.18
CA GLU A 48 -4.74 -9.86 1.87
C GLU A 48 -3.45 -9.56 1.09
N VAL A 49 -3.01 -8.31 1.14
CA VAL A 49 -1.77 -7.88 0.50
C VAL A 49 -1.08 -6.80 1.33
N LYS A 50 0.26 -6.78 1.28
CA LYS A 50 1.03 -5.73 1.93
C LYS A 50 1.06 -4.46 1.08
N MET A 51 0.96 -3.33 1.74
CA MET A 51 1.06 -2.00 1.15
C MET A 51 2.20 -1.22 1.81
N SER A 52 3.07 -0.60 1.02
CA SER A 52 4.10 0.30 1.56
C SER A 52 3.56 1.71 1.67
N LEU A 53 3.57 2.26 2.89
CA LEU A 53 3.19 3.64 3.19
C LEU A 53 4.43 4.49 3.38
N TRP A 54 4.57 5.55 2.58
CA TRP A 54 5.72 6.43 2.60
C TRP A 54 5.37 7.79 3.21
N ASN A 55 6.22 8.26 4.13
CA ASN A 55 6.13 9.57 4.76
C ASN A 55 4.70 9.86 5.24
N GLU A 56 4.02 10.81 4.61
CA GLU A 56 2.76 11.36 5.09
C GLU A 56 1.60 10.38 4.85
N GLN A 57 1.78 9.40 3.96
CA GLN A 57 0.84 8.30 3.74
C GLN A 57 0.65 7.46 5.02
N ILE A 58 1.67 7.38 5.88
CA ILE A 58 1.62 6.61 7.13
C ILE A 58 0.52 7.15 8.05
N SER A 59 0.38 8.48 8.13
CA SER A 59 -0.66 9.12 8.94
C SER A 59 -2.04 9.18 8.27
N LEU A 60 -2.15 8.82 6.98
CA LEU A 60 -3.42 8.84 6.28
C LEU A 60 -4.33 7.66 6.61
N VAL A 61 -3.81 6.61 7.26
CA VAL A 61 -4.55 5.37 7.48
C VAL A 61 -4.34 4.82 8.89
N SER A 62 -5.37 4.17 9.41
CA SER A 62 -5.38 3.48 10.69
C SER A 62 -6.01 2.09 10.52
N PRO A 63 -5.67 1.11 11.36
CA PRO A 63 -6.38 -0.16 11.41
C PRO A 63 -7.90 0.03 11.53
N GLY A 64 -8.66 -0.69 10.72
CA GLY A 64 -10.11 -0.58 10.60
C GLY A 64 -10.60 0.39 9.52
N ASP A 65 -9.75 1.26 8.98
CA ASP A 65 -10.14 2.18 7.92
C ASP A 65 -10.51 1.42 6.64
N ARG A 66 -11.59 1.85 5.99
CA ARG A 66 -11.89 1.48 4.61
C ARG A 66 -11.26 2.51 3.68
N ILE A 67 -10.48 2.04 2.73
CA ILE A 67 -9.76 2.91 1.80
C ILE A 67 -9.94 2.46 0.36
N SER A 68 -9.93 3.45 -0.54
CA SER A 68 -9.76 3.27 -1.98
C SER A 68 -8.35 3.68 -2.37
N ILE A 69 -7.64 2.77 -3.01
CA ILE A 69 -6.35 3.01 -3.66
C ILE A 69 -6.66 3.32 -5.12
N GLU A 70 -6.21 4.48 -5.59
CA GLU A 70 -6.38 4.91 -6.98
C GLU A 70 -5.01 5.04 -7.64
N ASN A 71 -4.86 4.48 -8.83
CA ASN A 71 -3.65 4.55 -9.65
C ASN A 71 -2.39 4.10 -8.87
N GLY A 72 -2.55 3.01 -8.11
CA GLY A 72 -1.44 2.31 -7.46
C GLY A 72 -0.66 1.41 -8.43
N TYR A 73 0.42 0.83 -7.93
CA TYR A 73 1.23 -0.13 -8.69
C TYR A 73 1.70 -1.27 -7.79
N THR A 74 2.00 -2.42 -8.39
CA THR A 74 2.54 -3.57 -7.68
C THR A 74 4.03 -3.74 -7.90
N THR A 75 4.74 -4.04 -6.82
CA THR A 75 6.13 -4.50 -6.86
C THR A 75 6.23 -5.89 -6.24
N GLN A 76 7.40 -6.52 -6.38
CA GLN A 76 7.70 -7.75 -5.68
C GLN A 76 8.84 -7.50 -4.70
N PHE A 77 8.62 -7.85 -3.43
CA PHE A 77 9.64 -7.77 -2.40
C PHE A 77 9.75 -9.12 -1.69
N ARG A 78 10.94 -9.72 -1.77
CA ARG A 78 11.22 -11.06 -1.20
C ARG A 78 10.15 -12.10 -1.60
N GLY A 79 9.80 -12.14 -2.88
CA GLY A 79 8.81 -13.07 -3.44
C GLY A 79 7.33 -12.69 -3.21
N ASN A 80 7.03 -11.68 -2.39
CA ASN A 80 5.66 -11.26 -2.11
C ASN A 80 5.27 -10.04 -2.93
N ILE A 81 4.05 -10.04 -3.46
CA ILE A 81 3.47 -8.87 -4.11
C ILE A 81 3.19 -7.81 -3.05
N GLN A 82 3.52 -6.57 -3.39
CA GLN A 82 3.22 -5.40 -2.57
C GLN A 82 2.52 -4.34 -3.42
N VAL A 83 1.54 -3.65 -2.83
CA VAL A 83 0.89 -2.49 -3.42
C VAL A 83 1.59 -1.22 -2.95
N ASN A 84 1.76 -0.27 -3.86
CA ASN A 84 2.40 1.01 -3.60
C ASN A 84 1.58 2.12 -4.25
N VAL A 85 1.62 3.31 -3.66
CA VAL A 85 0.96 4.50 -4.19
C VAL A 85 2.03 5.55 -4.49
N GLY A 86 2.23 5.79 -5.79
CA GLY A 86 3.23 6.74 -6.29
C GLY A 86 2.71 8.17 -6.37
N LYS A 87 3.51 9.07 -6.97
CA LYS A 87 3.21 10.50 -7.12
C LYS A 87 1.84 10.80 -7.75
N TYR A 88 1.38 9.96 -8.67
CA TYR A 88 0.12 10.12 -9.40
C TYR A 88 -1.02 9.27 -8.83
N GLY A 89 -0.76 8.52 -7.77
CA GLY A 89 -1.77 7.71 -7.09
C GLY A 89 -2.31 8.41 -5.85
N ARG A 90 -3.43 7.91 -5.33
CA ARG A 90 -4.08 8.46 -4.14
C ARG A 90 -4.59 7.36 -3.22
N ILE A 91 -4.65 7.70 -1.94
CA ILE A 91 -5.33 6.92 -0.91
C ILE A 91 -6.51 7.77 -0.44
N VAL A 92 -7.73 7.25 -0.58
CA VAL A 92 -8.96 7.94 -0.23
C VAL A 92 -9.68 7.13 0.85
N LYS A 93 -9.95 7.71 2.02
CA LYS A 93 -10.81 7.07 3.02
C LYS A 93 -12.26 7.06 2.51
N THR A 94 -12.95 5.94 2.70
CA THR A 94 -14.34 5.71 2.24
C THR A 94 -15.26 5.36 3.39
#